data_AF-A0A0Q5NZE4-F1
#
_entry.id   AF-A0A0Q5NZE4-F1
#
_cell.length_a   1.000
_cell.length_b   1.000
_cell.length_c   1.000
_cell.angle_alpha   90.00
_cell.angle_beta   90.00
_cell.angle_gamma   90.00
#
_symmetry.space_group_name_H-M   'P 1'
#
loop_
_entity.id
_entity.type
_entity.pdbx_description
1 polymer ?
#
loop_
_entity_poly.entity_id
_entity_poly.type
_entity_poly.pdbx_seq_one_letter_code
_entity_poly.pdbx_strand_id
1 'polypeptide(L)'
;MDTNPLALVIRALERAALQSTVVPYKRFHVLFPRTVPLTRRYEVLDAALRSLNDAPDIDYGVLLACDNGLPGPEFFRRYQKQRWDTYVAAMGDPRFKSATLKGKRELVAAERQRVHQHALRAREHEREREQQCA
;
A
#
# COMPACT_ATOMS: atom_id res chain seq x y z
N MET A 1 21.79 -13.54 9.93
CA MET A 1 21.37 -12.40 9.08
C MET A 1 20.25 -11.72 9.82
N ASP A 2 20.53 -10.58 10.45
CA ASP A 2 19.53 -9.73 11.09
C ASP A 2 18.68 -9.10 9.99
N THR A 3 17.70 -9.87 9.51
CA THR A 3 16.85 -9.46 8.40
C THR A 3 15.95 -8.35 8.91
N ASN A 4 16.33 -7.09 8.69
CA ASN A 4 15.54 -5.94 9.10
C ASN A 4 14.13 -6.06 8.49
N PRO A 5 13.08 -6.32 9.30
CA PRO A 5 11.75 -6.60 8.78
C PRO A 5 11.18 -5.38 8.04
N LEU A 6 11.62 -4.16 8.40
CA LEU A 6 11.24 -2.94 7.71
C LEU A 6 11.70 -2.96 6.25
N ALA A 7 12.99 -3.23 6.01
CA ALA A 7 13.56 -3.27 4.66
C ALA A 7 12.92 -4.37 3.81
N LEU A 8 12.56 -5.51 4.42
CA LEU A 8 11.83 -6.58 3.73
C LEU A 8 10.42 -6.16 3.30
N VAL A 9 9.69 -5.49 4.19
CA VAL A 9 8.32 -5.01 3.89
C VAL A 9 8.37 -3.95 2.80
N ILE A 10 9.31 -3.00 2.88
CA ILE A 10 9.53 -1.97 1.86
C ILE A 10 9.76 -2.63 0.50
N ARG A 11 10.76 -3.52 0.39
CA ARG A 11 11.06 -4.23 -0.87
C ARG A 11 9.89 -5.06 -1.40
N ALA A 12 9.13 -5.69 -0.51
CA ALA A 12 7.96 -6.48 -0.89
C ALA A 12 6.85 -5.58 -1.49
N LEU A 13 6.62 -4.41 -0.89
CA LEU A 13 5.65 -3.43 -1.38
C LEU A 13 6.11 -2.78 -2.68
N GLU A 14 7.37 -2.38 -2.80
CA GLU A 14 7.93 -1.83 -4.04
C GLU A 14 7.84 -2.83 -5.19
N ARG A 15 8.24 -4.08 -4.94
CA ARG A 15 8.15 -5.13 -5.96
C ARG A 15 6.70 -5.40 -6.34
N ALA A 16 5.78 -5.40 -5.38
CA ALA A 16 4.36 -5.53 -5.66
C ALA A 16 3.83 -4.36 -6.50
N ALA A 17 4.21 -3.14 -6.15
CA ALA A 17 3.89 -1.94 -6.91
C ALA A 17 4.40 -2.04 -8.36
N LEU A 18 5.68 -2.34 -8.56
CA LEU A 18 6.32 -2.46 -9.87
C LEU A 18 5.71 -3.57 -10.73
N GLN A 19 5.29 -4.67 -10.12
CA GLN A 19 4.68 -5.80 -10.85
C GLN A 19 3.16 -5.64 -11.01
N SER A 20 2.57 -4.56 -10.49
CA SER A 20 1.11 -4.38 -10.42
C SER A 20 0.41 -5.58 -9.74
N THR A 21 1.03 -6.08 -8.68
CA THR A 21 0.56 -7.23 -7.89
C THR A 21 0.25 -6.81 -6.44
N VAL A 22 -0.30 -7.75 -5.67
CA VAL A 22 -0.64 -7.54 -4.25
C VAL A 22 0.25 -8.38 -3.35
N VAL A 23 0.46 -7.90 -2.13
CA VAL A 23 1.08 -8.65 -1.05
C VAL A 23 -0.02 -9.28 -0.20
N PRO A 24 -0.16 -10.62 -0.21
CA PRO A 24 -1.13 -11.28 0.66
C PRO A 24 -0.80 -11.04 2.13
N TYR A 25 -1.83 -10.85 2.95
CA TYR A 25 -1.70 -10.60 4.38
C TYR A 25 -0.88 -11.68 5.10
N LYS A 26 -1.08 -12.94 4.69
CA LYS A 26 -0.31 -14.10 5.15
C LYS A 26 1.19 -13.95 4.85
N ARG A 27 1.54 -13.47 3.65
CA ARG A 27 2.93 -13.29 3.23
C ARG A 27 3.62 -12.21 4.05
N PHE A 28 2.91 -11.13 4.37
CA PHE A 28 3.39 -10.09 5.29
C PHE A 28 3.73 -10.66 6.67
N HIS A 29 2.84 -11.47 7.27
CA HIS A 29 3.10 -12.05 8.59
C HIS A 29 4.27 -13.04 8.62
N VAL A 30 4.56 -13.72 7.52
CA VAL A 30 5.70 -14.65 7.40
C VAL A 30 7.05 -13.91 7.40
N LEU A 31 7.09 -12.61 7.10
CA LEU A 31 8.31 -11.80 7.18
C LEU A 31 8.79 -11.57 8.63
N PHE A 32 7.94 -11.87 9.61
CA PHE A 32 8.24 -11.65 11.02
C PHE A 32 8.40 -12.98 11.76
N PRO A 33 9.33 -13.08 12.72
CA PRO A 33 9.37 -14.20 13.65
C PRO A 33 8.04 -14.36 14.38
N ARG A 34 7.66 -15.61 14.69
CA ARG A 34 6.41 -15.90 15.41
C ARG A 34 6.32 -15.24 16.78
N THR A 35 7.45 -14.91 17.37
CA THR A 35 7.59 -14.22 18.67
C THR A 35 7.23 -12.74 18.61
N VAL A 36 7.20 -12.12 17.43
CA VAL A 36 6.87 -10.70 17.29
C VAL A 36 5.36 -10.50 17.41
N PRO A 37 4.88 -9.67 18.36
CA PRO A 37 3.46 -9.41 18.54
C PRO A 37 2.87 -8.68 17.34
N LEU A 38 1.58 -8.88 17.10
CA LEU A 38 0.88 -8.34 15.94
C LEU A 38 1.02 -6.80 15.85
N THR A 39 0.89 -6.10 16.98
CA THR A 39 1.08 -4.64 17.08
C THR A 39 2.41 -4.21 16.48
N ARG A 40 3.51 -4.88 16.85
CA ARG A 40 4.85 -4.53 16.36
C ARG A 40 5.01 -4.77 14.86
N ARG A 41 4.33 -5.77 14.31
CA ARG A 41 4.32 -6.01 12.86
C ARG A 41 3.65 -4.84 12.15
N TYR A 42 2.50 -4.38 12.64
CA TYR A 42 1.79 -3.23 12.09
C TYR A 42 2.58 -1.92 12.23
N GLU A 43 3.34 -1.72 13.31
CA GLU A 43 4.24 -0.56 13.44
C GLU A 43 5.31 -0.55 12.34
N VAL A 44 5.90 -1.72 12.05
CA VAL A 44 6.88 -1.85 10.96
C VAL A 44 6.24 -1.61 9.60
N LEU A 45 5.00 -2.07 9.40
CA LEU A 45 4.24 -1.76 8.20
C LEU A 45 3.98 -0.26 8.08
N ASP A 46 3.55 0.40 9.14
CA ASP A 46 3.28 1.84 9.11
C ASP A 46 4.55 2.64 8.81
N ALA A 47 5.68 2.25 9.40
CA ALA A 47 6.99 2.82 9.08
C ALA A 47 7.40 2.58 7.60
N ALA A 48 7.14 1.40 7.06
CA ALA A 48 7.40 1.10 5.64
C ALA A 48 6.55 1.97 4.72
N LEU A 49 5.26 2.13 5.05
CA LEU A 49 4.34 2.97 4.29
C LEU A 49 4.76 4.44 4.35
N ARG A 50 5.15 4.96 5.51
CA ARG A 50 5.68 6.33 5.63
C ARG A 50 6.96 6.54 4.82
N SER A 51 7.81 5.52 4.74
CA SER A 51 9.03 5.58 3.94
C SER A 51 8.76 5.57 2.43
N LEU A 52 7.68 4.94 1.98
CA LEU A 52 7.32 4.82 0.56
C LEU A 52 6.36 5.91 0.08
N ASN A 53 5.51 6.41 0.97
CA ASN A 53 4.59 7.51 0.72
C ASN A 53 5.36 8.85 0.79
N ASP A 54 6.34 9.03 -0.08
CA ASP A 54 7.06 10.30 -0.26
C ASP A 54 6.08 11.41 -0.72
N ALA A 55 5.07 11.03 -1.50
CA ALA A 55 3.96 11.89 -1.88
C ALA A 55 2.75 11.73 -0.93
N PRO A 56 2.10 12.84 -0.50
CA PRO A 56 0.89 12.81 0.33
C PRO A 56 -0.30 12.15 -0.37
N ASP A 57 -0.20 11.96 -1.68
CA ASP A 57 -1.24 11.44 -2.56
C ASP A 57 -1.07 9.93 -2.91
N ILE A 58 -0.13 9.21 -2.31
CA ILE A 58 0.07 7.79 -2.60
C ILE A 58 -0.04 6.99 -1.30
N ASP A 59 -0.87 5.94 -1.29
CA ASP A 59 -0.95 4.99 -0.17
C ASP A 59 -0.59 3.58 -0.64
N TYR A 60 0.66 3.18 -0.41
CA TYR A 60 1.15 1.82 -0.69
C TYR A 60 0.41 0.73 0.11
N GLY A 61 -0.38 1.10 1.12
CA GLY A 61 -1.23 0.19 1.89
C GLY A 61 -2.28 -0.52 1.05
N VAL A 62 -2.63 0.02 -0.13
CA VAL A 62 -3.56 -0.62 -1.09
C VAL A 62 -3.04 -1.94 -1.68
N LEU A 63 -1.73 -2.14 -1.64
CA LEU A 63 -1.08 -3.35 -2.14
C LEU A 63 -1.25 -4.53 -1.20
N LEU A 64 -1.53 -4.28 0.08
CA LEU A 64 -1.90 -5.35 1.00
C LEU A 64 -3.28 -5.87 0.65
N ALA A 65 -3.40 -7.20 0.55
CA ALA A 65 -4.66 -7.84 0.27
C ALA A 65 -4.94 -8.95 1.30
N CYS A 66 -6.15 -8.95 1.85
CA CYS A 66 -6.71 -10.11 2.53
C CYS A 66 -7.04 -11.22 1.51
N ASP A 67 -7.50 -12.38 1.98
CA ASP A 67 -7.85 -13.52 1.10
C ASP A 67 -8.94 -13.18 0.06
N ASN A 68 -9.73 -12.12 0.28
CA ASN A 68 -10.72 -11.60 -0.66
C ASN A 68 -10.14 -10.67 -1.76
N GLY A 69 -8.83 -10.45 -1.78
CA GLY A 69 -8.14 -9.57 -2.74
C GLY A 69 -8.27 -8.07 -2.46
N LEU A 70 -9.01 -7.69 -1.40
CA LEU A 70 -9.19 -6.31 -0.96
C LEU A 70 -8.24 -5.97 0.18
N PRO A 71 -7.82 -4.70 0.29
CA PRO A 71 -7.08 -4.24 1.45
C PRO A 71 -7.93 -4.29 2.72
N GLY A 72 -7.25 -4.33 3.86
CA GLY A 72 -7.90 -4.38 5.17
C GLY A 72 -8.75 -3.13 5.46
N PRO A 73 -9.64 -3.19 6.47
CA PRO A 73 -10.50 -2.06 6.84
C PRO A 73 -9.72 -0.79 7.20
N GLU A 74 -8.51 -0.94 7.73
CA GLU A 74 -7.61 0.18 8.06
C GLU A 74 -7.25 1.04 6.84
N PHE A 75 -7.06 0.42 5.67
CA PHE A 75 -6.82 1.17 4.43
C PHE A 75 -8.00 2.09 4.11
N PHE A 76 -9.23 1.54 4.15
CA PHE A 76 -10.42 2.34 3.84
C PHE A 76 -10.64 3.46 4.85
N ARG A 77 -10.34 3.26 6.15
CA ARG A 77 -10.42 4.32 7.16
C ARG A 77 -9.42 5.45 6.90
N ARG A 78 -8.17 5.12 6.56
CA ARG A 78 -7.15 6.13 6.23
C ARG A 78 -7.50 6.85 4.94
N TYR A 79 -7.95 6.12 3.92
CA TYR A 79 -8.39 6.69 2.65
C TYR A 79 -9.58 7.63 2.83
N GLN A 80 -10.56 7.28 3.66
CA GLN A 80 -11.67 8.18 4.00
C GLN A 80 -11.19 9.46 4.69
N LYS A 81 -10.23 9.35 5.61
CA LYS A 81 -9.68 10.51 6.34
C LYS A 81 -8.88 11.45 5.44
N GLN A 82 -8.13 10.91 4.48
CA GLN A 82 -7.25 11.69 3.61
C GLN A 82 -7.94 12.17 2.33
N ARG A 83 -8.88 11.38 1.80
CA ARG A 83 -9.48 11.55 0.47
C ARG A 83 -10.99 11.30 0.52
N TRP A 84 -11.66 12.04 1.38
CA TRP A 84 -13.10 11.96 1.54
C TRP A 84 -13.84 12.22 0.21
N ASP A 85 -13.46 13.27 -0.52
CA ASP A 85 -14.09 13.62 -1.81
C ASP A 85 -13.97 12.51 -2.85
N THR A 86 -12.78 11.91 -3.00
CA THR A 86 -12.56 10.80 -3.95
C THR A 86 -13.33 9.56 -3.52
N TYR A 87 -13.40 9.29 -2.20
CA TYR A 87 -14.16 8.18 -1.66
C TYR A 87 -15.67 8.33 -1.94
N VAL A 88 -16.23 9.52 -1.69
CA VAL A 88 -17.65 9.83 -1.95
C VAL A 88 -17.96 9.80 -3.44
N ALA A 89 -17.08 10.31 -4.29
CA ALA A 89 -17.26 10.24 -5.74
C ALA A 89 -17.29 8.80 -6.27
N ALA A 90 -16.43 7.92 -5.73
CA ALA A 90 -16.35 6.52 -6.16
C ALA A 90 -17.47 5.63 -5.58
N MET A 91 -17.93 5.90 -4.35
CA MET A 91 -18.81 4.99 -3.61
C MET A 91 -20.19 5.57 -3.29
N GLY A 92 -20.41 6.85 -3.56
CA GLY A 92 -21.52 7.62 -3.02
C GLY A 92 -21.27 8.00 -1.55
N ASP A 93 -22.03 8.96 -1.04
CA ASP A 93 -21.92 9.38 0.35
C ASP A 93 -22.31 8.20 1.27
N PRO A 94 -21.39 7.71 2.12
CA PRO A 94 -21.64 6.56 2.99
C PRO A 94 -22.75 6.81 4.01
N ARG A 95 -23.18 8.07 4.21
CA ARG A 95 -24.33 8.44 5.05
C ARG A 95 -25.67 8.07 4.40
N PHE A 96 -25.70 7.92 3.06
CA PHE A 96 -26.93 7.67 2.31
C PHE A 96 -26.93 6.34 1.53
N LYS A 97 -25.75 5.77 1.23
CA LYS A 97 -25.64 4.46 0.54
C LYS A 97 -24.52 3.61 1.12
N SER A 98 -24.79 2.31 1.28
CA SER A 98 -23.75 1.35 1.66
C SER A 98 -22.75 1.18 0.52
N ALA A 99 -21.46 1.33 0.84
CA ALA A 99 -20.36 1.10 -0.07
C ALA A 99 -20.45 -0.27 -0.78
N THR A 100 -20.66 -0.26 -2.10
CA THR A 100 -20.75 -1.50 -2.87
C THR A 100 -19.36 -2.16 -3.01
N LEU A 101 -19.34 -3.50 -3.02
CA LEU A 101 -18.11 -4.28 -3.26
C LEU A 101 -17.45 -3.91 -4.60
N LYS A 102 -18.26 -3.55 -5.60
CA LYS A 102 -17.79 -3.09 -6.90
C LYS A 102 -17.03 -1.76 -6.77
N GLY A 103 -17.62 -0.75 -6.12
CA GLY A 103 -16.95 0.54 -5.89
C GLY A 103 -15.66 0.43 -5.08
N LYS A 104 -15.62 -0.45 -4.07
CA LYS A 104 -14.39 -0.75 -3.32
C LYS A 104 -13.30 -1.31 -4.23
N ARG A 105 -13.65 -2.24 -5.12
CA ARG A 105 -12.69 -2.81 -6.08
C ARG A 105 -12.16 -1.78 -7.07
N GLU A 106 -13.04 -0.93 -7.59
CA GLU A 106 -12.66 0.13 -8.54
C GLU A 106 -11.74 1.15 -7.88
N LEU A 107 -12.06 1.61 -6.66
CA LEU A 107 -11.20 2.50 -5.87
C LEU A 107 -9.83 1.88 -5.61
N VAL A 108 -9.81 0.61 -5.18
CA VAL A 108 -8.57 -0.13 -4.92
C VAL A 108 -7.76 -0.32 -6.20
N ALA A 109 -8.40 -0.59 -7.34
CA ALA A 109 -7.72 -0.72 -8.63
C ALA A 109 -7.09 0.60 -9.08
N ALA A 110 -7.83 1.71 -8.96
CA ALA A 110 -7.34 3.05 -9.28
C ALA A 110 -6.13 3.42 -8.42
N GLU A 111 -6.17 3.15 -7.12
CA GLU A 111 -5.03 3.41 -6.24
C GLU A 111 -3.84 2.48 -6.50
N ARG A 112 -4.07 1.19 -6.81
CA ARG A 112 -2.98 0.29 -7.22
C ARG A 112 -2.29 0.79 -8.49
N GLN A 113 -3.06 1.30 -9.44
CA GLN A 113 -2.50 1.87 -10.66
C GLN A 113 -1.66 3.13 -10.35
N ARG A 114 -2.13 4.00 -9.45
CA ARG A 114 -1.38 5.18 -8.99
C ARG A 114 -0.06 4.78 -8.32
N VAL A 115 -0.11 3.82 -7.41
CA VAL A 115 1.07 3.28 -6.72
C VAL A 115 2.05 2.64 -7.70
N HIS A 116 1.56 1.90 -8.70
CA HIS A 116 2.38 1.32 -9.75
C HIS A 116 3.10 2.40 -10.58
N GLN A 117 2.37 3.43 -11.01
CA GLN A 117 2.96 4.57 -11.74
C GLN A 117 3.98 5.33 -10.89
N HIS A 118 3.70 5.53 -9.61
CA HIS A 118 4.64 6.14 -8.67
C HIS A 118 5.92 5.32 -8.55
N ALA A 119 5.80 4.00 -8.38
CA ALA A 119 6.95 3.11 -8.27
C ALA A 119 7.79 3.06 -9.55
N LEU A 120 7.17 3.11 -10.74
CA LEU A 120 7.89 3.21 -12.00
C LEU A 120 8.70 4.51 -12.08
N ARG A 121 8.07 5.65 -11.78
CA ARG A 121 8.75 6.96 -11.78
C ARG A 121 9.87 7.02 -10.76
N ALA A 122 9.65 6.52 -9.55
CA ALA A 122 10.68 6.47 -8.51
C ALA A 122 11.91 5.68 -8.99
N ARG A 123 11.69 4.52 -9.62
CA ARG A 123 12.76 3.70 -10.19
C ARG A 123 13.47 4.37 -11.37
N GLU A 124 12.75 5.12 -12.19
CA GLU A 124 13.34 5.91 -13.28
C GLU A 124 14.24 7.01 -12.71
N HIS A 125 13.75 7.77 -11.73
CA HIS A 125 14.52 8.81 -11.03
C HIS A 125 15.79 8.25 -10.37
N GLU A 126 15.73 7.07 -9.73
CA GLU A 126 16.92 6.43 -9.17
C GLU A 126 17.96 6.13 -10.26
N ARG A 127 17.55 5.58 -11.39
CA ARG A 127 18.45 5.27 -12.52
C ARG A 127 19.06 6.50 -13.16
N GLU A 128 18.32 7.60 -13.22
CA GLU A 128 18.82 8.89 -13.74
C GLU A 128 19.88 9.48 -12.80
N ARG A 129 19.65 9.39 -11.48
CA ARG A 129 20.61 9.84 -10.47
C ARG A 129 21.89 9.01 -10.47
N GLU A 130 21.79 7.69 -10.65
CA GLU A 130 22.95 6.80 -10.80
C GLU A 130 23.77 7.13 -12.07
N GLN A 131 23.11 7.51 -13.16
CA GLN A 131 23.78 7.91 -14.41
C GLN A 131 24.41 9.31 -14.36
N GLN A 132 23.88 10.21 -13.55
CA GLN A 132 24.43 11.57 -13.38
C GLN A 132 25.62 11.65 -12.41
N CYS A 133 25.82 10.63 -11.58
CA CYS A 133 26.94 10.54 -10.64
C CYS A 133 28.08 9.61 -11.13
N ALA A 134 27.96 9.04 -12.35
CA ALA A 134 28.98 8.20 -13.00
C ALA A 134 29.75 8.99 -14.06
#